data_AF-A0A925KXI9-F1
#
_entry.id   AF-A0A925KXI9-F1
#
_cell.length_a   1.000
_cell.length_b   1.000
_cell.length_c   1.000
_cell.angle_alpha   90.00
_cell.angle_beta   90.00
_cell.angle_gamma   90.00
#
_symmetry.space_group_name_H-M   'P 1'
#
loop_
_entity.id
_entity.type
_entity.pdbx_description
1 polymer ?
#
loop_
_entity_poly.entity_id
_entity_poly.type
_entity_poly.pdbx_seq_one_letter_code
_entity_poly.pdbx_strand_id
1 'polypeptide(L)' 'MLKDSEQLDVLYEEGVYIDKRKVGTTSIVLYQLNGFYVEVCYYKYRQLIAWVRCSESIRILDPYLDKMDIAELVVNGER' A
#
# COMPACT_ATOMS: atom_id res chain seq x y z
N MET A 1 -19.30 -14.47 -7.13
CA MET A 1 -17.86 -14.48 -6.80
C MET A 1 -17.15 -13.85 -7.97
N LEU A 2 -16.66 -12.62 -7.81
CA LEU A 2 -15.78 -11.98 -8.79
C LEU A 2 -14.47 -12.80 -8.84
N LYS A 3 -13.91 -12.98 -10.02
CA LYS A 3 -12.59 -13.62 -10.15
C LYS A 3 -11.53 -12.67 -9.57
N ASP A 4 -10.42 -13.20 -9.07
CA ASP A 4 -9.34 -12.40 -8.45
C ASP A 4 -8.90 -11.22 -9.34
N SER A 5 -8.95 -11.39 -10.67
CA SER A 5 -8.67 -10.32 -11.64
C SER A 5 -9.67 -9.16 -11.57
N GLU A 6 -10.97 -9.46 -11.51
CA GLU A 6 -12.02 -8.42 -11.49
C GLU A 6 -11.99 -7.62 -10.18
N GLN A 7 -11.62 -8.27 -9.06
CA GLN A 7 -11.47 -7.57 -7.78
C GLN A 7 -10.27 -6.61 -7.78
N LEU A 8 -9.20 -6.96 -8.50
CA LEU A 8 -8.03 -6.10 -8.66
C LEU A 8 -8.31 -4.96 -9.62
N ASP A 9 -9.08 -5.18 -10.69
CA ASP A 9 -9.49 -4.13 -11.61
C ASP A 9 -10.27 -3.04 -10.86
N VAL A 10 -11.26 -3.45 -10.03
CA VAL A 10 -11.97 -2.52 -9.13
C VAL A 10 -11.01 -1.78 -8.19
N LEU A 11 -10.03 -2.48 -7.61
CA LEU A 11 -9.03 -1.84 -6.76
C LEU A 11 -8.19 -0.80 -7.51
N TYR A 12 -7.81 -1.07 -8.76
CA TYR A 12 -7.01 -0.14 -9.56
C TYR A 12 -7.84 1.03 -10.10
N GLU A 13 -9.14 0.85 -10.33
CA GLU A 13 -10.05 1.89 -10.80
C GLU A 13 -10.55 2.79 -9.67
N GLU A 14 -10.96 2.21 -8.55
CA GLU A 14 -11.60 2.94 -7.44
C GLU A 14 -10.67 3.15 -6.22
N GLY A 15 -9.62 2.35 -6.10
CA GLY A 15 -8.71 2.42 -4.96
C GLY A 15 -7.78 3.62 -5.02
N VAL A 16 -7.57 4.26 -3.87
CA VAL A 16 -6.62 5.35 -3.71
C VAL A 16 -5.26 4.76 -3.36
N TYR A 17 -4.26 4.97 -4.23
CA TYR A 17 -2.88 4.62 -3.91
C TYR A 17 -2.40 5.41 -2.68
N ILE A 18 -1.93 4.71 -1.65
CA ILE A 18 -1.35 5.32 -0.45
C ILE A 18 0.16 5.37 -0.59
N ASP A 19 0.80 4.22 -0.68
CA ASP A 19 2.25 4.12 -0.77
C ASP A 19 2.72 2.73 -1.25
N LYS A 20 4.00 2.58 -1.57
CA LYS A 20 4.63 1.33 -1.93
C LYS A 20 5.91 1.10 -1.13
N ARG A 21 6.09 -0.13 -0.67
CA ARG A 21 7.34 -0.59 -0.06
C ARG A 21 7.94 -1.74 -0.84
N LYS A 22 9.26 -1.78 -0.90
CA LYS A 22 10.01 -2.90 -1.47
C LYS A 22 10.59 -3.72 -0.33
N VAL A 23 10.41 -5.03 -0.38
CA VAL A 23 10.96 -5.98 0.59
C VAL A 23 11.70 -7.05 -0.19
N GLY A 24 13.04 -6.96 -0.25
CA GLY A 24 13.85 -7.85 -1.07
C GLY A 24 13.46 -7.82 -2.56
N THR A 25 12.95 -8.95 -3.07
CA THR A 25 12.53 -9.11 -4.48
C THR A 25 11.04 -8.88 -4.71
N THR A 26 10.29 -8.46 -3.69
CA THR A 26 8.87 -8.15 -3.80
C THR A 26 8.59 -6.65 -3.65
N SER A 27 7.55 -6.20 -4.33
CA SER A 27 6.99 -4.86 -4.19
C SER A 27 5.61 -5.00 -3.57
N ILE A 28 5.35 -4.30 -2.47
CA ILE A 28 4.06 -4.30 -1.79
C ILE A 28 3.46 -2.91 -1.95
N VAL A 29 2.29 -2.82 -2.56
CA VAL A 29 1.58 -1.57 -2.80
C VAL A 29 0.35 -1.53 -1.91
N LEU A 30 0.15 -0.42 -1.21
CA LEU A 30 -0.97 -0.20 -0.33
C LEU A 30 -1.98 0.76 -0.98
N TYR A 31 -3.24 0.36 -0.97
CA TYR A 31 -4.37 1.13 -1.43
C TYR A 31 -5.39 1.33 -0.30
N GLN A 32 -6.14 2.42 -0.35
CA GLN A 32 -7.39 2.59 0.40
C GLN A 32 -8.55 2.34 -0.56
N LEU A 33 -9.54 1.55 -0.15
CA LEU A 33 -10.77 1.36 -0.91
C LEU A 33 -11.94 1.33 0.08
N ASN A 34 -12.95 2.18 -0.11
CA ASN A 34 -14.22 2.15 0.63
C ASN A 34 -14.10 1.99 2.16
N GLY A 35 -13.11 2.65 2.78
CA GLY A 35 -12.91 2.65 4.24
C GLY A 35 -12.05 1.51 4.79
N PHE A 36 -11.55 0.61 3.94
CA PHE A 36 -10.54 -0.39 4.29
C PHE A 36 -9.28 -0.23 3.44
N TYR A 37 -8.26 -0.99 3.80
CA TYR A 37 -6.95 -0.97 3.16
C TYR A 37 -6.67 -2.28 2.44
N VAL A 38 -5.97 -2.21 1.32
CA VAL A 38 -5.57 -3.36 0.51
C VAL A 38 -4.09 -3.31 0.21
N GLU A 39 -3.33 -4.28 0.71
CA GLU A 39 -1.96 -4.52 0.32
C GLU A 39 -1.92 -5.54 -0.83
N VAL A 40 -1.30 -5.17 -1.95
CA VAL A 40 -1.02 -6.07 -3.07
C VAL A 40 0.48 -6.28 -3.17
N CYS A 41 0.91 -7.54 -3.03
CA CYS A 41 2.31 -7.91 -3.15
C CYS A 41 2.59 -8.49 -4.52
N TYR A 42 3.61 -7.96 -5.22
CA TYR A 42 4.05 -8.41 -6.54
C TYR A 42 5.46 -8.99 -6.46
N TYR A 43 5.67 -10.13 -7.11
CA TYR A 43 7.02 -10.60 -7.43
C TYR A 43 7.61 -9.79 -8.57
N LYS A 44 8.74 -9.12 -8.32
CA LYS A 44 9.40 -8.19 -9.25
C LYS A 44 9.80 -8.85 -10.58
N TYR A 45 9.99 -10.17 -10.60
CA TYR A 45 10.44 -10.92 -11.78
C TYR A 45 9.32 -11.27 -12.78
N ARG A 46 8.06 -11.36 -12.35
CA ARG A 46 6.96 -11.82 -13.23
C ARG A 46 5.72 -10.93 -13.22
N GLN A 47 5.73 -9.81 -12.50
CA GLN A 47 4.52 -9.01 -12.22
C GLN A 47 3.35 -9.86 -11.70
N LEU A 48 3.67 -11.01 -11.08
CA LEU A 48 2.68 -11.90 -10.52
C LEU A 48 2.34 -11.45 -9.12
N ILE A 49 1.05 -11.41 -8.83
CA ILE A 49 0.56 -11.15 -7.49
C ILE A 49 0.88 -12.36 -6.63
N ALA A 50 1.70 -12.12 -5.61
CA ALA A 50 2.09 -13.10 -4.61
C ALA A 50 0.95 -13.35 -3.62
N TRP A 51 0.33 -12.26 -3.17
CA TRP A 51 -0.79 -12.26 -2.25
C TRP A 51 -1.47 -10.89 -2.23
N VAL A 52 -2.73 -10.90 -1.81
CA VAL A 52 -3.53 -9.71 -1.50
C VAL A 52 -3.96 -9.80 -0.05
N ARG A 53 -3.87 -8.70 0.69
CA ARG A 53 -4.31 -8.63 2.08
C ARG A 53 -5.22 -7.42 2.25
N CYS A 54 -6.44 -7.67 2.73
CA CYS A 54 -7.36 -6.61 3.11
C CYS A 54 -7.34 -6.42 4.64
N SER A 55 -7.43 -5.18 5.09
CA SER A 55 -7.57 -4.88 6.52
C SER A 55 -8.32 -3.57 6.74
N GLU A 56 -9.21 -3.55 7.72
CA GLU A 56 -9.85 -2.31 8.20
C GLU A 56 -8.99 -1.60 9.26
N SER A 57 -7.93 -2.25 9.75
CA SER A 57 -7.10 -1.71 10.80
C SER A 57 -6.09 -0.73 10.25
N ILE A 58 -6.06 0.47 10.84
CA ILE A 58 -5.05 1.51 10.54
C ILE A 58 -3.61 1.03 10.78
N ARG A 59 -3.42 -0.03 11.58
CA ARG A 59 -2.08 -0.60 11.87
C ARG A 59 -1.39 -1.17 10.62
N ILE A 60 -2.13 -1.40 9.53
CA ILE A 60 -1.54 -1.80 8.25
C ILE A 60 -0.69 -0.67 7.63
N LEU A 61 -0.89 0.58 8.08
CA LEU A 61 -0.12 1.75 7.66
C LEU A 61 1.23 1.86 8.39
N ASP A 62 1.39 1.25 9.57
CA ASP A 62 2.62 1.33 10.39
C ASP A 62 3.91 1.13 9.57
N PRO A 63 4.06 0.09 8.72
CA PRO A 63 5.29 -0.11 7.93
C PRO A 63 5.48 0.90 6.79
N TYR A 64 4.49 1.73 6.50
CA TYR A 64 4.53 2.79 5.50
C TYR A 64 4.79 4.16 6.15
N LEU A 65 4.35 4.33 7.41
CA LEU A 65 4.61 5.53 8.21
C LEU A 65 6.06 5.60 8.70
N ASP A 66 6.71 4.47 8.97
CA ASP A 66 8.11 4.39 9.43
C ASP A 66 9.13 4.94 8.41
N LYS A 67 8.70 5.23 7.17
CA LYS A 67 9.53 5.87 6.14
C LYS A 67 9.38 7.38 6.06
N MET A 68 8.41 7.96 6.78
CA MET A 68 8.30 9.39 6.91
C MET A 68 9.32 9.83 7.97
N ASP A 69 10.49 10.27 7.52
CA ASP A 69 11.47 10.96 8.37
C ASP A 69 10.84 12.30 8.78
N ILE A 70 10.04 12.31 9.86
CA ILE A 70 9.39 13.52 10.39
C ILE A 70 10.44 14.54 10.89
N ALA A 71 11.73 14.15 10.90
CA ALA A 71 12.86 15.05 11.16
C ALA A 71 12.88 16.28 10.24
N GLU A 72 12.27 16.24 9.05
CA GLU A 72 12.26 17.38 8.12
C GLU A 72 11.19 18.45 8.43
N LEU A 73 10.21 18.16 9.30
CA LEU A 73 9.10 19.08 9.59
C LEU A 73 9.34 20.02 10.79
N VAL A 74 10.45 19.88 11.52
CA VAL A 74 10.70 20.67 12.75
C VAL A 74 11.61 21.90 12.49
N VAL A 75 12.21 22.05 11.31
CA VAL A 75 13.28 23.05 11.06
C VAL A 75 12.79 24.42 10.57
N ASN A 76 11.49 24.71 10.50
CA ASN A 76 11.00 26.02 10.03
C ASN A 76 10.07 26.75 11.01
N GLY A 77 10.25 26.53 12.32
CA GLY A 77 9.47 27.18 13.38
C GLY A 77 10.14 28.31 14.16
N GLU A 78 11.42 28.63 13.88
CA GLU A 78 12.15 29.68 14.61
C GLU A 78 12.86 30.64 13.66
N ARG A 79 12.14 31.66 13.19
CA ARG A 79 12.73 32.99 13.02
C ARG A 79 11.72 34.12 12.97
#